data_AF-A0A0D6LSU6-F1
#
_entry.id   AF-A0A0D6LSU6-F1
#
_cell.length_a   1.000
_cell.length_b   1.000
_cell.length_c   1.000
_cell.angle_alpha   90.00
_cell.angle_beta   90.00
_cell.angle_gamma   90.00
#
_symmetry.space_group_name_H-M   'P 1'
#
loop_
_entity.id
_entity.type
_entity.pdbx_description
1 polymer ?
#
loop_
_entity_poly.entity_id
_entity_poly.type
_entity_poly.pdbx_seq_one_letter_code
_entity_poly.pdbx_strand_id
1 'polypeptide(L)'
;MPEEGVTLSPSKNLLTSDEIVKLVEIFASHGIDKIRLTGGEPSIREDIVELVERIRNVRGIKDIGLTSNGIILTKKLRQLKDAGLTKVNISLDTLDPRKFMLMTRRNGFAKVMKCIDLAETLFPMVKINTVVMRSINDDEVNDFVELTKDRRLDVRFIEYMPFGGNHFSTKKFIDYKTLLVTINEKYDGLVQRLQDAPNDTTKM
;
A
#
# COMPACT_ATOMS: atom_id res chain seq x y z
N MET A 1 -1.81 0.30 15.20
CA MET A 1 -3.11 0.90 15.61
C MET A 1 -3.12 1.01 17.14
N PRO A 2 -3.65 2.09 17.74
CA PRO A 2 -3.82 2.20 19.19
C PRO A 2 -4.71 1.08 19.74
N GLU A 3 -4.63 0.82 21.04
CA GLU A 3 -5.40 -0.25 21.71
C GLU A 3 -6.90 0.03 21.73
N GLU A 4 -7.26 1.31 21.77
CA GLU A 4 -8.64 1.80 21.79
C GLU A 4 -9.21 2.01 20.37
N GLY A 5 -8.46 1.64 19.32
CA GLY A 5 -8.81 1.97 17.94
C GLY A 5 -8.53 3.44 17.60
N VAL A 6 -9.05 3.90 16.46
CA VAL A 6 -8.95 5.30 16.05
C VAL A 6 -10.37 5.81 15.88
N THR A 7 -10.73 6.88 16.59
CA THR A 7 -12.02 7.55 16.43
C THR A 7 -12.15 8.03 14.98
N LEU A 8 -13.17 7.55 14.27
CA LEU A 8 -13.44 7.99 12.91
C LEU A 8 -13.80 9.48 12.94
N SER A 9 -13.25 10.26 12.00
CA SER A 9 -13.60 11.67 11.87
C SER A 9 -15.10 11.82 11.62
N PRO A 10 -15.77 12.81 12.24
CA PRO A 10 -17.18 13.09 11.98
C PRO A 10 -17.39 13.37 10.49
N SER A 11 -18.50 12.90 9.91
CA SER A 11 -18.79 13.04 8.47
C SER A 11 -18.73 14.49 7.98
N LYS A 12 -19.14 15.46 8.82
CA LYS A 12 -19.12 16.90 8.51
C LYS A 12 -17.72 17.49 8.31
N ASN A 13 -16.67 16.81 8.76
CA ASN A 13 -15.28 17.25 8.63
C ASN A 13 -14.54 16.53 7.49
N LEU A 14 -15.22 15.63 6.77
CA LEU A 14 -14.67 14.93 5.62
C LEU A 14 -15.06 15.65 4.35
N LEU A 15 -14.14 15.74 3.41
CA LEU A 15 -14.44 16.23 2.07
C LEU A 15 -15.48 15.31 1.40
N THR A 16 -16.53 15.94 0.89
CA THR A 16 -17.52 15.32 0.01
C THR A 16 -16.87 14.91 -1.32
N SER A 17 -17.54 14.02 -2.06
CA SER A 17 -17.02 13.59 -3.36
C SER A 17 -16.99 14.73 -4.38
N ASP A 18 -17.90 15.70 -4.26
CA ASP A 18 -17.90 16.92 -5.08
C ASP A 18 -16.67 17.79 -4.82
N GLU A 19 -16.33 18.00 -3.55
CA GLU A 19 -15.13 18.76 -3.18
C GLU A 19 -13.84 18.05 -3.61
N ILE A 20 -13.77 16.71 -3.46
CA ILE A 20 -12.61 15.94 -3.91
C ILE A 20 -12.46 16.05 -5.42
N VAL A 21 -13.52 15.83 -6.19
CA VAL A 21 -13.48 15.94 -7.65
C VAL A 21 -13.09 17.35 -8.07
N LYS A 22 -13.59 18.39 -7.37
CA LYS A 22 -13.21 19.76 -7.66
C LYS A 22 -11.72 20.02 -7.46
N LEU A 23 -11.13 19.50 -6.38
CA LEU A 23 -9.69 19.59 -6.15
C LEU A 23 -8.90 18.84 -7.23
N VAL A 24 -9.38 17.66 -7.64
CA VAL A 24 -8.75 16.87 -8.70
C VAL A 24 -8.75 17.63 -10.03
N GLU A 25 -9.86 18.27 -10.41
CA GLU A 25 -9.92 19.14 -11.61
C GLU A 25 -8.88 20.27 -11.56
N ILE A 26 -8.77 20.95 -10.41
CA ILE A 26 -7.82 22.05 -10.20
C ILE A 26 -6.38 21.52 -10.36
N PHE A 27 -6.02 20.43 -9.68
CA PHE A 27 -4.68 19.87 -9.79
C PHE A 27 -4.37 19.30 -11.17
N ALA A 28 -5.35 18.69 -11.83
CA ALA A 28 -5.20 18.18 -13.20
C ALA A 28 -4.91 19.30 -14.20
N SER A 29 -5.54 20.47 -14.04
CA SER A 29 -5.23 21.64 -14.86
C SER A 29 -3.81 22.18 -14.68
N HIS A 30 -3.14 21.81 -13.58
CA HIS A 30 -1.73 22.13 -13.31
C HIS A 30 -0.77 20.96 -13.61
N GLY A 31 -1.23 19.95 -14.36
CA GLY A 31 -0.38 18.86 -14.86
C GLY A 31 -0.30 17.62 -13.97
N ILE A 32 -1.05 17.55 -12.86
CA ILE A 32 -1.15 16.32 -12.08
C ILE A 32 -1.97 15.29 -12.88
N ASP A 33 -1.35 14.15 -13.19
CA ASP A 33 -2.00 13.07 -13.94
C ASP A 33 -2.14 11.76 -13.13
N LYS A 34 -1.71 11.76 -11.86
CA LYS A 34 -1.79 10.60 -10.96
C LYS A 34 -2.45 10.98 -9.64
N ILE A 35 -3.48 10.23 -9.26
CA ILE A 35 -4.16 10.36 -7.97
C ILE A 35 -3.93 9.08 -7.16
N ARG A 36 -3.69 9.22 -5.86
CA ARG A 36 -3.61 8.09 -4.93
C ARG A 36 -4.64 8.25 -3.81
N LEU A 37 -5.60 7.35 -3.78
CA LEU A 37 -6.59 7.22 -2.72
C LEU A 37 -6.00 6.43 -1.56
N THR A 38 -6.04 7.03 -0.37
CA THR A 38 -5.48 6.52 0.88
C THR A 38 -6.34 7.02 2.05
N GLY A 39 -5.81 7.01 3.28
CA GLY A 39 -6.45 7.55 4.48
C GLY A 39 -6.15 6.64 5.67
N GLY A 40 -7.18 6.33 6.46
CA GLY A 40 -7.17 5.15 7.32
C GLY A 40 -7.33 3.88 6.47
N GLU A 41 -8.57 3.55 6.10
CA GLU A 41 -8.86 2.51 5.12
C GLU A 41 -9.86 3.05 4.09
N PRO A 42 -9.42 3.37 2.85
CA PRO A 42 -10.28 4.02 1.86
C PRO A 42 -11.46 3.16 1.42
N SER A 43 -11.35 1.82 1.49
CA SER A 43 -12.45 0.93 1.12
C SER A 43 -13.63 0.94 2.11
N ILE A 44 -13.50 1.60 3.26
CA ILE A 44 -14.61 1.87 4.20
C ILE A 44 -15.53 2.95 3.64
N ARG A 45 -15.01 3.90 2.85
CA ARG A 45 -15.82 4.98 2.27
C ARG A 45 -16.91 4.37 1.39
N GLU A 46 -18.16 4.75 1.64
CA GLU A 46 -19.34 4.13 1.04
C GLU A 46 -19.36 4.32 -0.48
N ASP A 47 -19.20 5.58 -0.91
CA ASP A 47 -19.24 6.05 -2.30
C ASP A 47 -17.89 5.93 -3.04
N ILE A 48 -16.93 5.15 -2.53
CA ILE A 48 -15.57 5.08 -3.11
C ILE A 48 -15.55 4.65 -4.59
N VAL A 49 -16.50 3.81 -5.01
CA VAL A 49 -16.60 3.36 -6.41
C VAL A 49 -17.02 4.52 -7.31
N GLU A 50 -18.08 5.24 -6.92
CA GLU A 50 -18.56 6.44 -7.63
C GLU A 50 -17.47 7.51 -7.68
N LEU A 51 -16.76 7.73 -6.57
CA LEU A 51 -15.66 8.69 -6.52
C LEU A 51 -14.55 8.33 -7.52
N VAL A 52 -14.16 7.07 -7.62
CA VAL A 52 -13.16 6.62 -8.59
C VAL A 52 -13.63 6.85 -10.02
N GLU A 53 -14.89 6.53 -10.33
CA GLU A 53 -15.48 6.77 -11.65
C GLU A 53 -15.47 8.25 -12.02
N ARG A 54 -15.87 9.11 -11.09
CA ARG A 54 -15.86 10.57 -11.28
C ARG A 54 -14.45 11.12 -11.48
N ILE A 55 -13.48 10.67 -10.67
CA ILE A 55 -12.07 11.05 -10.83
C ILE A 55 -11.53 10.58 -12.19
N ARG A 56 -11.90 9.38 -12.63
CA ARG A 56 -11.48 8.83 -13.93
C ARG A 56 -11.93 9.68 -15.11
N ASN A 57 -13.09 10.31 -14.99
CA ASN A 57 -13.66 11.18 -16.02
C ASN A 57 -13.06 12.60 -16.02
N VAL A 58 -12.19 12.95 -15.05
CA VAL A 58 -11.48 14.23 -15.07
C VAL A 58 -10.39 14.21 -16.14
N ARG A 59 -10.49 15.14 -17.11
CA ARG A 59 -9.51 15.28 -18.19
C ARG A 59 -8.10 15.49 -17.62
N GLY A 60 -7.15 14.69 -18.11
CA GLY A 60 -5.74 14.75 -17.71
C GLY A 60 -5.33 13.68 -16.71
N ILE A 61 -6.28 13.10 -15.96
CA ILE A 61 -5.98 11.98 -15.06
C ILE A 61 -5.74 10.71 -15.86
N LYS A 62 -4.56 10.09 -15.64
CA LYS A 62 -4.14 8.85 -16.30
C LYS A 62 -4.16 7.68 -15.32
N ASP A 63 -3.62 7.89 -14.12
CA ASP A 63 -3.48 6.87 -13.10
C ASP A 63 -4.32 7.19 -11.86
N ILE A 64 -5.09 6.21 -11.41
CA ILE A 64 -5.74 6.21 -10.08
C ILE A 64 -5.20 5.01 -9.32
N GLY A 65 -4.46 5.27 -8.24
CA GLY A 65 -3.95 4.28 -7.31
C GLY A 65 -4.78 4.23 -6.02
N LEU A 66 -4.87 3.06 -5.41
CA LEU A 66 -5.48 2.86 -4.10
C LEU A 66 -4.48 2.17 -3.17
N THR A 67 -4.35 2.64 -1.93
CA THR A 67 -3.60 1.94 -0.88
C THR A 67 -4.56 1.44 0.20
N SER A 68 -4.54 0.15 0.49
CA SER A 68 -5.49 -0.50 1.42
C SER A 68 -4.80 -1.59 2.25
N ASN A 69 -5.33 -1.88 3.44
CA ASN A 69 -4.94 -3.07 4.21
C ASN A 69 -5.52 -4.38 3.63
N GLY A 70 -6.38 -4.30 2.61
CA GLY A 70 -6.90 -5.46 1.87
C GLY A 70 -8.02 -6.24 2.56
N ILE A 71 -8.35 -5.99 3.83
CA ILE A 71 -9.29 -6.83 4.60
C ILE A 71 -10.72 -6.77 4.04
N ILE A 72 -11.18 -5.59 3.62
CA ILE A 72 -12.53 -5.38 3.09
C ILE A 72 -12.53 -5.07 1.58
N LEU A 73 -11.35 -4.75 1.02
CA LEU A 73 -11.18 -4.34 -0.37
C LEU A 73 -11.71 -5.38 -1.35
N THR A 74 -11.54 -6.68 -1.06
CA THR A 74 -11.96 -7.79 -1.92
C THR A 74 -13.39 -7.64 -2.43
N LYS A 75 -14.30 -7.10 -1.60
CA LYS A 75 -15.73 -6.94 -1.95
C LYS A 75 -15.96 -5.87 -3.01
N LYS A 76 -15.16 -4.81 -3.03
CA LYS A 76 -15.31 -3.66 -3.94
C LYS A 76 -14.31 -3.69 -5.11
N LEU A 77 -13.32 -4.59 -5.09
CA LEU A 77 -12.16 -4.52 -5.98
C LEU A 77 -12.49 -4.60 -7.47
N ARG A 78 -13.44 -5.48 -7.86
CA ARG A 78 -13.91 -5.56 -9.26
C ARG A 78 -14.62 -4.27 -9.68
N GLN A 79 -15.56 -3.79 -8.87
CA GLN A 79 -16.28 -2.54 -9.14
C GLN A 79 -15.32 -1.35 -9.25
N LEU A 80 -14.30 -1.29 -8.39
CA LEU A 80 -13.27 -0.26 -8.46
C LEU A 80 -12.45 -0.35 -9.75
N LYS A 81 -12.09 -1.56 -10.18
CA LYS A 81 -11.39 -1.78 -11.45
C LYS A 81 -12.23 -1.29 -12.63
N ASP A 82 -13.52 -1.64 -12.64
CA ASP A 82 -14.47 -1.26 -13.70
C ASP A 82 -14.71 0.26 -13.71
N ALA A 83 -14.76 0.91 -12.54
CA ALA A 83 -14.83 2.36 -12.38
C ALA A 83 -13.56 3.10 -12.85
N GLY A 84 -12.49 2.38 -13.18
CA GLY A 84 -11.26 2.97 -13.72
C GLY A 84 -10.09 3.05 -12.74
N LEU A 85 -10.13 2.32 -11.62
CA LEU A 85 -8.95 2.13 -10.78
C LEU A 85 -7.85 1.43 -11.58
N THR A 86 -6.64 1.97 -11.51
CA THR A 86 -5.51 1.51 -12.36
C THR A 86 -4.46 0.73 -11.59
N LYS A 87 -4.25 1.06 -10.30
CA LYS A 87 -3.15 0.53 -9.48
C LYS A 87 -3.63 0.23 -8.07
N VAL A 88 -3.15 -0.87 -7.50
CA VAL A 88 -3.47 -1.26 -6.11
C VAL A 88 -2.18 -1.51 -5.35
N ASN A 89 -2.11 -0.91 -4.17
CA ASN A 89 -1.09 -1.14 -3.16
C ASN A 89 -1.75 -1.78 -1.93
N ILE A 90 -1.29 -2.96 -1.54
CA ILE A 90 -1.79 -3.67 -0.36
C ILE A 90 -0.73 -3.59 0.74
N SER A 91 -1.08 -3.08 1.90
CA SER A 91 -0.19 -3.08 3.07
C SER A 91 -0.22 -4.47 3.72
N LEU A 92 0.95 -5.12 3.76
CA LEU A 92 1.13 -6.42 4.41
C LEU A 92 2.53 -6.48 5.02
N ASP A 93 2.60 -6.47 6.35
CA ASP A 93 3.88 -6.38 7.07
C ASP A 93 4.45 -7.77 7.44
N THR A 94 3.71 -8.86 7.27
CA THR A 94 4.16 -10.22 7.64
C THR A 94 3.38 -11.26 6.85
N LEU A 95 4.05 -12.38 6.53
CA LEU A 95 3.47 -13.57 5.91
C LEU A 95 3.06 -14.62 6.95
N ASP A 96 3.43 -14.44 8.22
CA ASP A 96 2.96 -15.27 9.34
C ASP A 96 1.58 -14.78 9.85
N PRO A 97 0.52 -15.61 9.78
CA PRO A 97 -0.81 -15.25 10.32
C PRO A 97 -0.83 -14.87 11.81
N ARG A 98 0.07 -15.45 12.62
CA ARG A 98 0.19 -15.17 14.06
C ARG A 98 0.81 -13.81 14.29
N LYS A 99 1.93 -13.50 13.63
CA LYS A 99 2.52 -12.15 13.66
C LYS A 99 1.54 -11.12 13.12
N PHE A 100 0.80 -11.44 12.05
CA PHE A 100 -0.23 -10.55 11.50
C PHE A 100 -1.26 -10.17 12.58
N MET A 101 -1.76 -11.17 13.32
CA MET A 101 -2.72 -10.93 14.40
C MET A 101 -2.13 -10.05 15.50
N LEU A 102 -0.87 -10.28 15.90
CA LEU A 102 -0.18 -9.47 16.91
C LEU A 102 0.01 -8.02 16.46
N MET A 103 0.43 -7.80 15.21
CA MET A 103 0.74 -6.49 14.66
C MET A 103 -0.51 -5.67 14.37
N THR A 104 -1.53 -6.29 13.77
CA THR A 104 -2.77 -5.61 13.33
C THR A 104 -3.86 -5.63 14.39
N ARG A 105 -3.77 -6.51 15.39
CA ARG A 105 -4.81 -6.80 16.40
C ARG A 105 -6.12 -7.27 15.76
N ARG A 106 -6.06 -7.83 14.56
CA ARG A 106 -7.23 -8.28 13.78
C ARG A 106 -6.96 -9.64 13.15
N ASN A 107 -7.97 -10.50 13.17
CA ASN A 107 -7.95 -11.74 12.38
C ASN A 107 -8.34 -11.43 10.93
N GLY A 108 -7.35 -11.11 10.10
CA GLY A 108 -7.55 -10.63 8.72
C GLY A 108 -6.65 -11.26 7.68
N PHE A 109 -5.59 -11.98 8.06
CA PHE A 109 -4.54 -12.44 7.15
C PHE A 109 -5.09 -13.17 5.91
N ALA A 110 -5.95 -14.17 6.11
CA ALA A 110 -6.55 -14.93 5.00
C ALA A 110 -7.42 -14.06 4.06
N LYS A 111 -8.02 -12.97 4.57
CA LYS A 111 -8.77 -12.03 3.72
C LYS A 111 -7.83 -11.18 2.88
N VAL A 112 -6.71 -10.74 3.46
CA VAL A 112 -5.68 -9.98 2.75
C VAL A 112 -5.07 -10.82 1.64
N MET A 113 -4.69 -12.07 1.91
CA MET A 113 -4.17 -12.97 0.88
C MET A 113 -5.17 -13.19 -0.26
N LYS A 114 -6.44 -13.46 0.05
CA LYS A 114 -7.51 -13.54 -0.97
C LYS A 114 -7.68 -12.24 -1.76
N CYS A 115 -7.47 -11.08 -1.13
CA CYS A 115 -7.49 -9.80 -1.82
C CYS A 115 -6.32 -9.65 -2.79
N ILE A 116 -5.12 -10.08 -2.40
CA ILE A 116 -3.92 -10.09 -3.26
C ILE A 116 -4.17 -11.01 -4.46
N ASP A 117 -4.63 -12.25 -4.22
CA ASP A 117 -4.92 -13.22 -5.28
C ASP A 117 -5.94 -12.66 -6.29
N LEU A 118 -7.02 -12.04 -5.80
CA LEU A 118 -8.01 -11.40 -6.67
C LEU A 118 -7.39 -10.22 -7.43
N ALA A 119 -6.58 -9.39 -6.78
CA ALA A 119 -5.96 -8.23 -7.40
C ALA A 119 -5.03 -8.63 -8.56
N GLU A 120 -4.27 -9.72 -8.44
CA GLU A 120 -3.41 -10.21 -9.53
C GLU A 120 -4.18 -10.63 -10.78
N THR A 121 -5.45 -11.05 -10.63
CA THR A 121 -6.31 -11.35 -11.78
C THR A 121 -6.86 -10.11 -12.48
N LEU A 122 -6.85 -8.95 -11.81
CA LEU A 122 -7.51 -7.73 -12.26
C LEU A 122 -6.53 -6.63 -12.69
N PHE A 123 -5.31 -6.65 -12.16
CA PHE A 123 -4.30 -5.63 -12.38
C PHE A 123 -3.04 -6.28 -12.98
N PRO A 124 -2.33 -5.58 -13.89
CA PRO A 124 -1.12 -6.12 -14.49
C PRO A 124 0.00 -6.38 -13.47
N MET A 125 0.02 -5.60 -12.39
CA MET A 125 0.96 -5.71 -11.28
C MET A 125 0.30 -5.20 -10.00
N VAL A 126 0.43 -5.94 -8.90
CA VAL A 126 -0.04 -5.53 -7.57
C VAL A 126 1.17 -5.18 -6.70
N LYS A 127 1.11 -4.06 -6.00
CA LYS A 127 2.19 -3.65 -5.09
C LYS A 127 1.87 -4.09 -3.67
N ILE A 128 2.82 -4.70 -3.00
CA ILE A 128 2.77 -4.96 -1.57
C ILE A 128 3.72 -3.99 -0.87
N ASN A 129 3.22 -3.26 0.11
CA ASN A 129 4.04 -2.40 0.96
C ASN A 129 4.23 -3.10 2.30
N THR A 130 5.50 -3.27 2.71
CA THR A 130 5.90 -3.97 3.93
C THR A 130 6.81 -3.06 4.73
N VAL A 131 6.35 -2.59 5.89
CA VAL A 131 7.20 -1.83 6.81
C VAL A 131 8.07 -2.81 7.59
N VAL A 132 9.38 -2.75 7.40
CA VAL A 132 10.31 -3.68 8.03
C VAL A 132 10.80 -3.12 9.36
N MET A 133 10.69 -3.94 10.41
CA MET A 133 11.02 -3.62 11.78
C MET A 133 11.92 -4.70 12.39
N ARG A 134 13.01 -4.25 13.01
CA ARG A 134 13.97 -5.12 13.69
C ARG A 134 13.32 -5.97 14.76
N SER A 135 13.66 -7.27 14.75
CA SER A 135 13.18 -8.28 15.68
C SER A 135 11.66 -8.44 15.71
N ILE A 136 10.97 -8.06 14.63
CA ILE A 136 9.52 -8.21 14.49
C ILE A 136 9.21 -9.01 13.22
N ASN A 137 9.67 -8.54 12.07
CA ASN A 137 9.39 -9.13 10.76
C ASN A 137 10.59 -9.05 9.79
N ASP A 138 11.77 -8.66 10.29
CA ASP A 138 12.99 -8.58 9.50
C ASP A 138 13.51 -9.94 9.05
N ASP A 139 13.14 -11.01 9.76
CA ASP A 139 13.37 -12.39 9.40
C ASP A 139 12.59 -12.84 8.15
N GLU A 140 11.50 -12.15 7.78
CA GLU A 140 10.61 -12.52 6.67
C GLU A 140 10.95 -11.82 5.35
N VAL A 141 11.96 -10.94 5.32
CA VAL A 141 12.33 -10.16 4.13
C VAL A 141 12.58 -11.07 2.92
N ASN A 142 13.31 -12.16 3.14
CA ASN A 142 13.63 -13.14 2.11
C ASN A 142 12.44 -14.02 1.69
N ASP A 143 11.41 -14.13 2.53
CA ASP A 143 10.17 -14.83 2.21
C ASP A 143 9.27 -13.95 1.34
N PHE A 144 9.24 -12.64 1.60
CA PHE A 144 8.61 -11.66 0.72
C PHE A 144 9.28 -11.57 -0.65
N VAL A 145 10.61 -11.73 -0.73
CA VAL A 145 11.30 -11.83 -2.02
C VAL A 145 10.89 -13.12 -2.74
N GLU A 146 10.84 -14.27 -2.06
CA GLU A 146 10.40 -15.52 -2.70
C GLU A 146 8.94 -15.45 -3.16
N LEU A 147 8.08 -14.72 -2.45
CA LEU A 147 6.67 -14.52 -2.82
C LEU A 147 6.49 -13.91 -4.22
N THR A 148 7.43 -13.10 -4.71
CA THR A 148 7.30 -12.44 -6.01
C THR A 148 7.75 -13.29 -7.19
N LYS A 149 8.50 -14.38 -6.95
CA LYS A 149 9.21 -15.16 -7.98
C LYS A 149 8.32 -15.62 -9.14
N ASP A 150 7.14 -16.16 -8.81
CA ASP A 150 6.18 -16.70 -9.78
C ASP A 150 4.86 -15.90 -9.80
N ARG A 151 4.87 -14.69 -9.26
CA ARG A 151 3.67 -13.87 -9.04
C ARG A 151 3.82 -12.49 -9.66
N ARG A 152 2.70 -11.86 -10.02
CA ARG A 152 2.65 -10.48 -10.55
C ARG A 152 2.60 -9.49 -9.39
N LEU A 153 3.60 -9.59 -8.53
CA LEU A 153 3.73 -8.82 -7.30
C LEU A 153 5.05 -8.05 -7.28
N ASP A 154 4.96 -6.76 -6.96
CA ASP A 154 6.11 -5.96 -6.53
C ASP A 154 6.04 -5.80 -5.01
N VAL A 155 7.02 -6.30 -4.26
CA VAL A 155 7.15 -5.98 -2.83
C VAL A 155 8.05 -4.77 -2.64
N ARG A 156 7.61 -3.83 -1.79
CA ARG A 156 8.35 -2.64 -1.37
C ARG A 156 8.60 -2.70 0.11
N PHE A 157 9.87 -2.85 0.48
CA PHE A 157 10.32 -2.71 1.85
C PHE A 157 10.41 -1.23 2.21
N ILE A 158 9.74 -0.84 3.29
CA ILE A 158 9.69 0.53 3.80
C ILE A 158 10.39 0.55 5.15
N GLU A 159 11.36 1.46 5.31
CA GLU A 159 12.05 1.65 6.57
C GLU A 159 11.07 2.14 7.64
N TYR A 160 11.10 1.51 8.83
CA TYR A 160 10.26 1.94 9.95
C TYR A 160 10.61 3.37 10.39
N MET A 161 9.63 4.27 10.28
CA MET A 161 9.71 5.64 10.79
C MET A 161 8.86 5.75 12.08
N PRO A 162 9.47 5.93 13.26
CA PRO A 162 8.72 6.10 14.49
C PRO A 162 8.01 7.47 14.50
N PHE A 163 6.71 7.49 14.25
CA PHE A 163 5.88 8.67 14.49
C PHE A 163 5.38 8.64 15.93
N GLY A 164 6.07 9.34 16.82
CA GLY A 164 5.70 9.44 18.23
C GLY A 164 6.51 10.51 18.96
N GLY A 165 6.11 11.78 18.82
CA GLY A 165 6.85 12.92 19.39
C GLY A 165 8.27 13.04 18.82
N ASN A 166 9.03 14.06 19.22
CA ASN A 166 10.35 14.39 18.69
C ASN A 166 11.48 13.38 19.02
N HIS A 167 11.18 12.09 19.22
CA HIS A 167 12.17 11.07 19.60
C HIS A 167 12.19 9.91 18.61
N PHE A 168 13.21 9.93 17.73
CA PHE A 168 13.51 8.81 16.86
C PHE A 168 14.05 7.63 17.68
N SER A 169 13.26 6.56 17.83
CA SER A 169 13.72 5.32 18.44
C SER A 169 14.33 4.40 17.38
N THR A 170 15.67 4.31 17.38
CA THR A 170 16.46 3.49 16.43
C THR A 170 16.31 1.99 16.64
N LYS A 171 15.77 1.54 17.78
CA LYS A 171 15.77 0.11 18.17
C LYS A 171 15.05 -0.79 17.16
N LYS A 172 13.99 -0.28 16.53
CA LYS A 172 13.20 -1.01 15.53
C LYS A 172 13.60 -0.70 14.08
N PHE A 173 14.51 0.25 13.88
CA PHE A 173 14.93 0.69 12.57
C PHE A 173 15.92 -0.29 11.94
N ILE A 174 15.73 -0.55 10.65
CA ILE A 174 16.67 -1.25 9.76
C ILE A 174 16.74 -0.41 8.49
N ASP A 175 17.96 -0.07 8.07
CA ASP A 175 18.17 0.65 6.82
C ASP A 175 18.12 -0.29 5.61
N TYR A 176 17.86 0.28 4.43
CA TYR A 176 17.78 -0.49 3.19
C TYR A 176 19.10 -1.21 2.85
N LYS A 177 20.26 -0.69 3.29
CA LYS A 177 21.57 -1.31 3.02
C LYS A 177 21.70 -2.65 3.72
N THR A 178 21.27 -2.71 4.98
CA THR A 178 21.22 -3.93 5.76
C THR A 178 20.31 -4.95 5.09
N LEU A 179 19.12 -4.53 4.64
CA LEU A 179 18.20 -5.41 3.92
C LEU A 179 18.82 -5.95 2.62
N LEU A 180 19.50 -5.11 1.84
CA LEU A 180 20.18 -5.54 0.62
C LEU A 180 21.28 -6.57 0.89
N VAL A 181 22.03 -6.44 1.98
CA VAL A 181 23.03 -7.45 2.36
C VAL A 181 22.35 -8.78 2.65
N THR A 182 21.31 -8.78 3.50
CA THR A 182 20.55 -9.99 3.86
C THR A 182 19.91 -10.68 2.66
N ILE A 183 19.43 -9.92 1.68
CA ILE A 183 18.89 -10.48 0.44
C ILE A 183 20.04 -11.05 -0.41
N ASN A 184 21.14 -10.31 -0.58
CA ASN A 184 22.29 -10.76 -1.36
C ASN A 184 22.93 -12.04 -0.81
N GLU A 185 22.98 -12.22 0.51
CA GLU A 185 23.50 -13.43 1.16
C GLU A 185 22.67 -14.67 0.81
N LYS A 186 21.35 -14.55 0.62
CA LYS A 186 20.49 -15.67 0.23
C LYS A 186 20.58 -16.00 -1.26
N TYR A 187 20.79 -15.00 -2.11
CA TYR A 187 20.78 -15.15 -3.57
C TYR A 187 22.19 -15.05 -4.19
N ASP A 188 23.24 -15.31 -3.41
CA ASP A 188 24.63 -15.39 -3.86
C ASP A 188 25.09 -14.20 -4.74
N GLY A 189 24.65 -12.99 -4.40
CA GLY A 189 25.01 -11.77 -5.14
C GLY A 189 24.29 -11.56 -6.48
N LEU A 190 23.24 -12.34 -6.78
CA LEU A 190 22.42 -12.17 -7.99
C LEU A 190 21.46 -10.98 -7.94
N VAL A 191 21.45 -10.22 -6.83
CA VAL A 191 20.58 -9.05 -6.69
C VAL A 191 21.18 -7.88 -7.46
N GLN A 192 20.47 -7.44 -8.49
CA GLN A 192 20.84 -6.26 -9.27
C GLN A 192 19.97 -5.09 -8.88
N ARG A 193 20.62 -3.97 -8.58
CA ARG A 193 19.94 -2.69 -8.36
C ARG A 193 19.44 -2.14 -9.69
N LEU A 194 18.17 -1.77 -9.77
CA LEU A 194 17.62 -1.14 -10.97
C LEU A 194 17.89 0.37 -10.98
N GLN A 195 17.82 0.98 -12.15
CA GLN A 195 17.99 2.42 -12.28
C GLN A 195 16.69 3.15 -11.90
N ASP A 196 16.77 3.99 -10.87
CA ASP A 196 15.63 4.80 -10.41
C ASP A 196 15.20 5.82 -11.47
N ALA A 197 13.90 6.05 -11.59
CA ALA A 197 13.38 7.17 -12.38
C ALA A 197 13.64 8.52 -11.67
N PRO A 198 13.67 9.66 -12.38
CA PRO A 198 14.05 10.97 -11.80
C PRO A 198 13.26 11.43 -10.58
N ASN A 199 12.04 10.91 -10.38
CA ASN A 199 11.15 11.23 -9.27
C ASN A 199 10.68 9.98 -8.52
N ASP A 200 11.41 8.87 -8.59
CA ASP A 200 11.04 7.67 -7.83
C ASP A 200 11.33 7.90 -6.34
N THR A 201 10.34 7.60 -5.52
CA THR A 201 10.50 7.58 -4.05
C THR A 201 10.96 6.20 -3.57
N THR A 202 10.97 5.22 -4.47
CA THR A 202 11.53 3.88 -4.25
C THR A 202 13.02 3.93 -4.58
N LYS A 203 13.86 3.34 -3.73
CA LYS A 203 15.23 2.98 -4.11
C LYS A 203 15.18 1.55 -4.60
N MET A 204 15.07 1.38 -5.93
CA MET A 204 15.15 0.07 -6.56
C MET A 204 16.62 -0.34 -6.74
#